data_AF-A0A8I1UKG2-F1
#
_entry.id   AF-A0A8I1UKG2-F1
#
_cell.length_a   1.000
_cell.length_b   1.000
_cell.length_c   1.000
_cell.angle_alpha   90.00
_cell.angle_beta   90.00
_cell.angle_gamma   90.00
#
_symmetry.space_group_name_H-M   'P 1'
#
loop_
_entity.id
_entity.type
_entity.pdbx_description
1 polymer ?
#
loop_
_entity_poly.entity_id
_entity_poly.type
_entity_poly.pdbx_seq_one_letter_code
_entity_poly.pdbx_strand_id
1 'polypeptide(L)'
;MNDLAQPETISADDATGSGLFLNAAVLDFGDATVEADVLPRIPELTELSRKHRATHVLRAEGDEILAVPIVENAPRLSENRRTLTLRDYPGVACNLWREALLRRMVARKRPIVRGKPVQVLSTATSDQVGPGEKWVSKSTHPKVVRAIDARVAYSFWAQVFRPPASPNEAAAVPVIVLEISIEQRISASVTEQAGVRTSVLDDVREVVRTHYVLPEIAAQRVADLGAPATAKILRELLPKTKAARSGDFGEVLATEVAEQTLGFTVPVRRLRWKDGRNMALRGDDIVGVRVDKSGKLIGLLKGESKSYARLTDTVIEKAAEALDRDRGRPGRHAVLFIATRLRETGKDADAALAAQLEAAVVAGFSSSAVGAVEQFLFALTGIDPNSLLSSHLTAASKKKRPRHAVGVQIADHADFIKLLFGGL
;
A
#
# COMPACT_ATOMS: atom_id res chain seq x y z
N MET A 1 8.39 -1.30 46.26
CA MET A 1 9.77 -1.28 45.76
C MET A 1 9.78 -2.15 44.52
N ASN A 2 9.83 -1.51 43.35
CA ASN A 2 9.83 -2.18 42.05
C ASN A 2 11.28 -2.52 41.70
N ASP A 3 11.60 -3.80 41.63
CA ASP A 3 12.79 -4.28 40.91
C ASP A 3 12.54 -4.06 39.41
N LEU A 4 13.19 -3.03 38.87
CA LEU A 4 13.28 -2.81 37.43
C LEU A 4 14.26 -3.85 36.89
N ALA A 5 13.74 -4.77 36.08
CA ALA A 5 14.54 -5.72 35.30
C ALA A 5 15.65 -4.96 34.56
N GLN A 6 16.90 -5.27 34.88
CA GLN A 6 18.04 -4.73 34.15
C GLN A 6 18.06 -5.32 32.74
N PRO A 7 18.41 -4.53 31.71
CA PRO A 7 18.56 -5.04 30.35
C PRO A 7 19.77 -5.97 30.28
N GLU A 8 19.54 -7.24 29.94
CA GLU A 8 20.60 -8.20 29.64
C GLU A 8 21.35 -7.79 28.36
N THR A 9 22.67 -7.77 28.46
CA THR A 9 23.55 -7.54 27.31
C THR A 9 23.77 -8.89 26.62
N ILE A 10 23.24 -9.07 25.41
CA ILE A 10 23.42 -10.29 24.64
C ILE A 10 24.81 -10.25 24.00
N SER A 11 25.74 -11.08 24.49
CA SER A 11 27.04 -11.32 23.87
C SER A 11 26.86 -12.19 22.64
N ALA A 12 27.16 -11.66 21.47
CA ALA A 12 27.08 -12.37 20.21
C ALA A 12 28.41 -13.05 19.89
N ASP A 13 28.70 -14.17 20.55
CA ASP A 13 29.69 -15.13 20.07
C ASP A 13 29.24 -16.54 20.50
N ASP A 14 29.37 -17.50 19.58
CA ASP A 14 29.20 -18.96 19.75
C ASP A 14 27.84 -19.66 19.49
N ALA A 15 26.90 -19.05 18.76
CA ALA A 15 25.80 -19.82 18.18
C ALA A 15 25.77 -19.71 16.65
N THR A 16 26.34 -20.72 15.98
CA THR A 16 26.11 -20.97 14.55
C THR A 16 24.60 -21.04 14.28
N GLY A 17 24.03 -19.95 13.77
CA GLY A 17 22.61 -19.83 13.43
C GLY A 17 21.82 -18.73 14.16
N SER A 18 22.41 -17.98 15.09
CA SER A 18 21.72 -16.88 15.81
C SER A 18 21.95 -15.48 15.22
N GLY A 19 22.24 -15.40 13.92
CA GLY A 19 22.40 -14.11 13.25
C GLY A 19 21.08 -13.33 13.28
N LEU A 20 21.05 -12.20 13.98
CA LEU A 20 19.93 -11.26 13.92
C LEU A 20 19.98 -10.62 12.51
N PHE A 21 19.13 -11.10 11.61
CA PHE A 21 19.02 -10.54 10.26
C PHE A 21 18.35 -9.17 10.36
N LEU A 22 19.15 -8.11 10.27
CA LEU A 22 18.63 -6.75 10.16
C LEU A 22 18.10 -6.55 8.73
N ASN A 23 16.90 -5.97 8.60
CA ASN A 23 16.41 -5.40 7.32
C ASN A 23 17.16 -4.10 6.98
N ALA A 24 18.46 -4.08 7.25
CA ALA A 24 19.30 -2.93 7.07
C ALA A 24 20.69 -3.31 6.56
N ALA A 25 21.21 -2.49 5.66
CA ALA A 25 22.58 -2.59 5.17
C ALA A 25 23.42 -1.47 5.79
N VAL A 26 24.62 -1.81 6.26
CA VAL A 26 25.63 -0.82 6.61
C VAL A 26 26.24 -0.29 5.33
N LEU A 27 26.20 1.03 5.15
CA LEU A 27 26.86 1.69 4.02
C LEU A 27 28.28 2.07 4.43
N ASP A 28 29.25 1.40 3.84
CA ASP A 28 30.67 1.74 3.96
C ASP A 28 31.08 2.65 2.80
N PHE A 29 31.64 3.80 3.14
CA PHE A 29 32.17 4.78 2.19
C PHE A 29 33.70 4.77 2.12
N GLY A 30 34.37 3.90 2.89
CA GLY A 30 35.83 3.80 2.95
C GLY A 30 36.46 5.16 3.28
N ASP A 31 37.46 5.54 2.51
CA ASP A 31 38.14 6.83 2.58
C ASP A 31 37.70 7.77 1.44
N ALA A 32 36.50 7.58 0.91
CA ALA A 32 35.99 8.39 -0.19
C ALA A 32 35.89 9.87 0.20
N THR A 33 36.42 10.74 -0.66
CA THR A 33 36.39 12.19 -0.48
C THR A 33 35.54 12.87 -1.54
N VAL A 34 34.92 14.00 -1.19
CA VAL A 34 34.20 14.86 -2.12
C VAL A 34 34.58 16.33 -1.91
N GLU A 35 34.58 17.10 -2.98
CA GLU A 35 34.71 18.56 -2.90
C GLU A 35 33.37 19.19 -2.57
N ALA A 36 33.35 20.13 -1.62
CA ALA A 36 32.17 20.91 -1.29
C ALA A 36 32.47 22.41 -1.29
N ASP A 37 31.56 23.18 -1.86
CA ASP A 37 31.51 24.62 -1.64
C ASP A 37 30.95 24.87 -0.23
N VAL A 38 31.60 25.75 0.53
CA VAL A 38 31.22 26.07 1.92
C VAL A 38 30.54 27.43 1.95
N LEU A 39 29.28 27.44 2.34
CA LEU A 39 28.48 28.65 2.48
C LEU A 39 28.17 28.91 3.96
N PRO A 40 28.01 30.18 4.39
CA PRO A 40 27.47 30.49 5.70
C PRO A 40 26.04 29.95 5.83
N ARG A 41 25.66 29.50 7.02
CA ARG A 41 24.29 29.03 7.26
C ARG A 41 23.29 30.18 7.13
N ILE A 42 22.34 29.99 6.23
CA ILE A 42 21.22 30.91 6.00
C ILE A 42 19.89 30.25 6.42
N PRO A 43 18.90 31.02 6.89
CA PRO A 43 17.56 30.51 7.20
C PRO A 43 16.87 29.84 6.00
N GLU A 44 17.15 30.30 4.77
CA GLU A 44 16.47 29.91 3.53
C GLU A 44 17.05 28.66 2.85
N LEU A 45 17.69 27.75 3.60
CA LEU A 45 18.32 26.52 3.06
C LEU A 45 17.35 25.71 2.17
N THR A 46 16.06 25.67 2.50
CA THR A 46 15.05 24.95 1.72
C THR A 46 14.92 25.53 0.31
N GLU A 47 14.94 26.85 0.18
CA GLU A 47 14.84 27.53 -1.10
C GLU A 47 16.12 27.38 -1.92
N LEU A 48 17.28 27.53 -1.28
CA LEU A 48 18.57 27.28 -1.91
C LEU A 48 18.68 25.84 -2.43
N SER A 49 18.24 24.87 -1.60
CA SER A 49 18.18 23.45 -1.97
C SER A 49 17.25 23.23 -3.17
N ARG A 50 16.10 23.91 -3.22
CA ARG A 50 15.16 23.82 -4.35
C ARG A 50 15.76 24.38 -5.63
N LYS A 51 16.44 25.52 -5.56
CA LYS A 51 17.08 26.21 -6.69
C LYS A 51 18.21 25.36 -7.29
N HIS A 52 19.02 24.72 -6.45
CA HIS A 52 20.19 23.96 -6.88
C HIS A 52 20.03 22.43 -6.83
N ARG A 53 18.79 21.92 -6.66
CA ARG A 53 18.50 20.47 -6.52
C ARG A 53 19.04 19.59 -7.64
N ALA A 54 19.18 20.14 -8.85
CA ALA A 54 19.66 19.39 -10.01
C ALA A 54 21.19 19.33 -10.09
N THR A 55 21.88 20.26 -9.43
CA THR A 55 23.32 20.48 -9.57
C THR A 55 24.10 20.18 -8.29
N HIS A 56 23.47 20.28 -7.12
CA HIS A 56 24.14 20.12 -5.82
C HIS A 56 23.29 19.31 -4.82
N VAL A 57 23.98 18.58 -3.94
CA VAL A 57 23.45 18.12 -2.66
C VAL A 57 23.88 19.11 -1.58
N LEU A 58 22.90 19.72 -0.91
CA LEU A 58 23.14 20.67 0.16
C LEU A 58 22.85 20.03 1.53
N ARG A 59 23.69 20.34 2.50
CA ARG A 59 23.47 19.96 3.90
C ARG A 59 24.03 21.02 4.84
N ALA A 60 23.25 21.40 5.85
CA ALA A 60 23.76 22.21 6.93
C ALA A 60 24.53 21.35 7.93
N GLU A 61 25.70 21.84 8.34
CA GLU A 61 26.61 21.22 9.31
C GLU A 61 27.14 22.33 10.23
N GLY A 62 26.73 22.34 11.50
CA GLY A 62 26.99 23.49 12.39
C GLY A 62 26.47 24.81 11.80
N ASP A 63 27.33 25.80 11.72
CA ASP A 63 27.05 27.14 11.19
C ASP A 63 27.35 27.29 9.69
N GLU A 64 27.58 26.18 9.00
CA GLU A 64 27.91 26.14 7.57
C GLU A 64 26.85 25.34 6.79
N ILE A 65 26.80 25.59 5.48
CA ILE A 65 26.13 24.75 4.49
C ILE A 65 27.20 24.20 3.57
N LEU A 66 27.28 22.87 3.50
CA LEU A 66 28.13 22.13 2.58
C LEU A 66 27.33 21.84 1.31
N ALA A 67 27.79 22.36 0.17
CA ALA A 67 27.18 22.14 -1.13
C ALA A 67 28.10 21.29 -2.00
N VAL A 68 27.76 20.01 -2.16
CA VAL A 68 28.52 19.05 -2.96
C VAL A 68 27.94 19.02 -4.39
N PRO A 69 28.73 19.31 -5.44
CA PRO A 69 28.26 19.22 -6.81
C PRO A 69 28.02 17.75 -7.22
N ILE A 70 26.95 17.50 -7.96
CA ILE A 70 26.52 16.16 -8.39
C ILE A 70 26.38 16.02 -9.92
N VAL A 71 26.84 17.03 -10.65
CA VAL A 71 26.92 17.04 -12.12
C VAL A 71 28.24 17.67 -12.53
N GLU A 72 28.73 17.31 -13.71
CA GLU A 72 29.88 17.99 -14.31
C GLU A 72 29.56 19.47 -14.56
N ASN A 73 30.55 20.33 -14.35
CA ASN A 73 30.44 21.79 -14.55
C ASN A 73 29.32 22.47 -13.73
N ALA A 74 29.00 21.92 -12.55
CA ALA A 74 28.08 22.57 -11.63
C ALA A 74 28.54 24.00 -11.31
N PRO A 75 27.63 24.99 -11.28
CA PRO A 75 28.00 26.37 -10.99
C PRO A 75 28.51 26.48 -9.56
N ARG A 76 29.62 27.21 -9.36
CA ARG A 76 30.13 27.48 -8.02
C ARG A 76 29.10 28.26 -7.20
N LEU A 77 28.92 27.84 -5.96
CA LEU A 77 28.05 28.49 -4.98
C LEU A 77 28.84 29.28 -3.93
N SER A 78 30.15 29.03 -3.81
CA SER A 78 31.07 29.75 -2.93
C SER A 78 32.46 29.86 -3.54
N GLU A 79 33.23 30.85 -3.09
CA GLU A 79 34.68 30.91 -3.34
C GLU A 79 35.45 29.96 -2.41
N ASN A 80 34.87 29.65 -1.24
CA ASN A 80 35.46 28.75 -0.24
C ASN A 80 35.12 27.30 -0.56
N ARG A 81 36.15 26.44 -0.59
CA ARG A 81 36.01 24.99 -0.75
C ARG A 81 36.61 24.22 0.39
N ARG A 82 36.08 23.02 0.60
CA ARG A 82 36.63 22.03 1.50
C ARG A 82 36.53 20.64 0.88
N THR A 83 37.64 19.91 0.89
CA THR A 83 37.63 18.46 0.66
C THR A 83 37.07 17.79 1.91
N LEU A 84 36.02 17.01 1.74
CA LEU A 84 35.32 16.31 2.82
C LEU A 84 35.56 14.81 2.70
N THR A 85 36.04 14.16 3.76
CA THR A 85 35.99 12.71 3.87
C THR A 85 34.58 12.27 4.24
N LEU A 86 33.95 11.41 3.45
CA LEU A 86 32.55 11.00 3.67
C LEU A 86 32.34 10.28 5.01
N ARG A 87 33.39 9.63 5.53
CA ARG A 87 33.41 9.03 6.87
C ARG A 87 33.21 10.07 7.98
N ASP A 88 33.86 11.22 7.85
CA ASP A 88 33.82 12.30 8.85
C ASP A 88 32.56 13.16 8.73
N TYR A 89 31.94 13.14 7.55
CA TYR A 89 30.70 13.85 7.24
C TYR A 89 29.56 12.88 6.89
N PRO A 90 29.16 11.98 7.82
CA PRO A 90 28.19 10.91 7.56
C PRO A 90 26.81 11.46 7.16
N GLY A 91 26.50 12.68 7.59
CA GLY A 91 25.30 13.39 7.17
C GLY A 91 25.30 13.76 5.69
N VAL A 92 26.44 14.22 5.17
CA VAL A 92 26.64 14.55 3.75
C VAL A 92 26.59 13.26 2.93
N ALA A 93 27.30 12.23 3.38
CA ALA A 93 27.29 10.89 2.78
C ALA A 93 25.87 10.31 2.66
N CYS A 94 25.05 10.39 3.73
CA CYS A 94 23.63 10.01 3.69
C CYS A 94 22.84 10.71 2.57
N ASN A 95 23.01 12.02 2.43
CA ASN A 95 22.27 12.80 1.43
C ASN A 95 22.76 12.50 0.00
N LEU A 96 24.08 12.32 -0.19
CA LEU A 96 24.67 11.93 -1.47
C LEU A 96 24.21 10.54 -1.90
N TRP A 97 24.22 9.58 -0.99
CA TRP A 97 23.72 8.23 -1.26
C TRP A 97 22.24 8.26 -1.68
N ARG A 98 21.42 9.05 -0.97
CA ARG A 98 19.99 9.22 -1.32
C ARG A 98 19.82 9.74 -2.75
N GLU A 99 20.59 10.76 -3.12
CA GLU A 99 20.57 11.34 -4.47
C GLU A 99 21.07 10.34 -5.53
N ALA A 100 22.14 9.62 -5.24
CA ALA A 100 22.66 8.56 -6.10
C ALA A 100 21.62 7.44 -6.32
N LEU A 101 20.92 7.03 -5.27
CA LEU A 101 19.84 6.05 -5.36
C LEU A 101 18.70 6.57 -6.24
N LEU A 102 18.25 7.82 -6.04
CA LEU A 102 17.21 8.42 -6.86
C LEU A 102 17.58 8.42 -8.34
N ARG A 103 18.79 8.89 -8.67
CA ARG A 103 19.29 8.90 -10.05
C ARG A 103 19.37 7.49 -10.64
N ARG A 104 19.84 6.51 -9.85
CA ARG A 104 19.90 5.10 -10.28
C ARG A 104 18.50 4.54 -10.56
N MET A 105 17.52 4.89 -9.75
CA MET A 105 16.12 4.47 -9.94
C MET A 105 15.51 5.11 -11.19
N VAL A 106 15.74 6.40 -11.44
CA VAL A 106 15.35 7.07 -12.69
C VAL A 106 16.01 6.41 -13.90
N ALA A 107 17.32 6.15 -13.85
CA ALA A 107 18.06 5.51 -14.94
C ALA A 107 17.53 4.10 -15.25
N ARG A 108 17.05 3.38 -14.23
CA ARG A 108 16.37 2.07 -14.36
C ARG A 108 14.89 2.19 -14.75
N LYS A 109 14.40 3.39 -15.05
CA LYS A 109 12.99 3.68 -15.35
C LYS A 109 12.03 3.18 -14.25
N ARG A 110 12.48 3.20 -12.99
CA ARG A 110 11.65 2.82 -11.85
C ARG A 110 10.75 4.00 -11.46
N PRO A 111 9.43 3.81 -11.32
CA PRO A 111 8.54 4.85 -10.84
C PRO A 111 8.92 5.27 -9.41
N ILE A 112 9.23 6.56 -9.23
CA ILE A 112 9.53 7.15 -7.92
C ILE A 112 8.24 7.69 -7.34
N VAL A 113 7.87 7.17 -6.17
CA VAL A 113 6.70 7.60 -5.38
C VAL A 113 7.05 8.84 -4.57
N ARG A 114 8.22 8.83 -3.91
CA ARG A 114 8.70 9.91 -3.03
C ARG A 114 10.22 9.92 -2.94
N GLY A 115 10.82 11.10 -2.67
CA GLY A 115 12.28 11.26 -2.57
C GLY A 115 12.89 11.24 -1.16
N LYS A 116 12.08 11.29 -0.09
CA LYS A 116 12.56 11.20 1.32
C LYS A 116 11.49 10.61 2.27
N PRO A 117 11.59 9.33 2.70
CA PRO A 117 12.48 8.28 2.15
C PRO A 117 12.37 8.16 0.64
N VAL A 118 13.39 7.59 0.01
CA VAL A 118 13.28 7.19 -1.39
C VAL A 118 12.31 6.04 -1.45
N GLN A 119 11.19 6.26 -2.12
CA GLN A 119 10.15 5.25 -2.33
C GLN A 119 10.01 4.97 -3.82
N VAL A 120 10.07 3.69 -4.18
CA VAL A 120 9.93 3.25 -5.58
C VAL A 120 8.97 2.08 -5.69
N LEU A 121 8.29 1.98 -6.82
CA LEU A 121 7.44 0.84 -7.12
C LEU A 121 8.25 -0.35 -7.64
N SER A 122 7.87 -1.54 -7.20
CA SER A 122 8.38 -2.79 -7.75
C SER A 122 7.95 -2.93 -9.21
N THR A 123 8.65 -3.79 -9.93
CA THR A 123 8.23 -4.24 -11.26
C THR A 123 8.15 -5.76 -11.21
N ALA A 124 6.98 -6.34 -11.51
CA ALA A 124 6.74 -7.77 -11.36
C ALA A 124 7.75 -8.64 -12.11
N THR A 125 8.28 -8.16 -13.24
CA THR A 125 9.23 -8.89 -14.10
C THR A 125 10.68 -8.85 -13.65
N SER A 126 11.11 -7.90 -12.81
CA SER A 126 12.54 -7.77 -12.46
C SER A 126 12.88 -7.83 -10.97
N ASP A 127 11.89 -7.75 -10.07
CA ASP A 127 12.16 -7.79 -8.63
C ASP A 127 11.92 -9.15 -7.99
N GLN A 128 11.27 -10.12 -8.66
CA GLN A 128 10.79 -11.36 -8.01
C GLN A 128 9.89 -11.09 -6.78
N VAL A 129 9.42 -9.85 -6.63
CA VAL A 129 8.52 -9.41 -5.56
C VAL A 129 7.15 -9.14 -6.18
N GLY A 130 6.63 -10.21 -6.78
CA GLY A 130 5.21 -10.49 -6.78
C GLY A 130 4.93 -11.51 -5.67
N PRO A 131 3.68 -11.99 -5.54
CA PRO A 131 3.43 -13.22 -4.81
C PRO A 131 4.38 -14.29 -5.38
N GLY A 132 5.48 -14.59 -4.68
CA GLY A 132 6.42 -15.62 -5.11
C GLY A 132 5.65 -16.93 -5.35
N GLU A 133 6.26 -17.91 -6.01
CA GLU A 133 5.61 -19.21 -6.34
C GLU A 133 4.96 -19.92 -5.12
N LYS A 134 5.26 -19.47 -3.89
CA LYS A 134 4.73 -19.96 -2.61
C LYS A 134 3.61 -19.10 -2.00
N TRP A 135 3.17 -18.02 -2.62
CA TRP A 135 2.08 -17.19 -2.10
C TRP A 135 0.74 -17.88 -2.40
N VAL A 136 0.17 -18.51 -1.39
CA VAL A 136 -1.15 -19.15 -1.48
C VAL A 136 -2.20 -18.04 -1.38
N SER A 137 -2.70 -17.61 -2.55
CA SER A 137 -3.85 -16.72 -2.63
C SER A 137 -5.02 -17.31 -1.84
N LYS A 138 -5.61 -16.50 -0.96
CA LYS A 138 -6.88 -16.83 -0.29
C LYS A 138 -8.10 -16.58 -1.18
N SER A 139 -7.93 -15.95 -2.35
CA SER A 139 -9.05 -15.71 -3.28
C SER A 139 -9.37 -16.96 -4.08
N THR A 140 -10.66 -17.13 -4.34
CA THR A 140 -11.20 -18.14 -5.25
C THR A 140 -10.85 -17.87 -6.73
N HIS A 141 -10.28 -16.71 -7.07
CA HIS A 141 -10.01 -16.30 -8.46
C HIS A 141 -8.62 -15.62 -8.67
N PRO A 142 -7.52 -16.37 -8.58
CA PRO A 142 -6.14 -15.83 -8.67
C PRO A 142 -5.77 -15.27 -10.05
N LYS A 143 -6.53 -15.55 -11.11
CA LYS A 143 -6.21 -15.13 -12.49
C LYS A 143 -6.49 -13.65 -12.76
N VAL A 144 -7.46 -13.05 -12.07
CA VAL A 144 -7.85 -11.64 -12.32
C VAL A 144 -6.75 -10.67 -11.87
N VAL A 145 -6.14 -10.92 -10.70
CA VAL A 145 -5.02 -10.09 -10.24
C VAL A 145 -3.74 -10.38 -11.01
N ARG A 146 -3.57 -11.57 -11.61
CA ARG A 146 -2.44 -11.83 -12.53
C ARG A 146 -2.48 -10.99 -13.81
N ALA A 147 -3.66 -10.56 -14.25
CA ALA A 147 -3.82 -9.64 -15.39
C ALA A 147 -3.45 -8.18 -15.05
N ILE A 148 -3.28 -7.90 -13.76
CA ILE A 148 -2.99 -6.59 -13.19
C ILE A 148 -1.53 -6.64 -12.69
N ASP A 149 -0.65 -5.78 -13.20
CA ASP A 149 0.76 -5.74 -12.76
C ASP A 149 0.85 -5.24 -11.30
N ALA A 150 0.72 -6.14 -10.32
CA ALA A 150 0.75 -5.82 -8.89
C ALA A 150 2.15 -5.36 -8.45
N ARG A 151 2.28 -4.08 -8.11
CA ARG A 151 3.53 -3.46 -7.66
C ARG A 151 3.51 -3.19 -6.16
N VAL A 152 4.59 -3.48 -5.45
CA VAL A 152 4.78 -3.07 -4.05
C VAL A 152 5.68 -1.84 -3.98
N ALA A 153 5.49 -0.98 -2.98
CA ALA A 153 6.41 0.14 -2.76
C ALA A 153 7.54 -0.27 -1.81
N TYR A 154 8.79 -0.08 -2.25
CA TYR A 154 9.95 -0.17 -1.37
C TYR A 154 10.28 1.20 -0.81
N SER A 155 10.52 1.26 0.49
CA SER A 155 11.07 2.41 1.19
C SER A 155 12.53 2.16 1.52
N PHE A 156 13.37 3.11 1.13
CA PHE A 156 14.79 3.15 1.46
C PHE A 156 15.06 4.35 2.36
N TRP A 157 15.45 4.07 3.60
CA TRP A 157 15.78 5.08 4.60
C TRP A 157 17.25 5.00 4.98
N ALA A 158 18.05 5.99 4.57
CA ALA A 158 19.43 6.11 5.03
C ALA A 158 19.49 7.08 6.21
N GLN A 159 20.05 6.61 7.33
CA GLN A 159 20.22 7.39 8.54
C GLN A 159 21.62 7.21 9.13
N VAL A 160 22.08 8.26 9.82
CA VAL A 160 23.31 8.20 10.60
C VAL A 160 22.96 7.62 11.97
N PHE A 161 23.47 6.42 12.25
CA PHE A 161 23.46 5.83 13.58
C PHE A 161 24.74 6.23 14.30
N ARG A 162 24.61 6.89 15.44
CA ARG A 162 25.72 7.21 16.33
C ARG A 162 25.60 6.29 17.55
N PRO A 163 26.50 5.30 17.72
CA PRO A 163 26.47 4.45 18.90
C PRO A 163 26.65 5.31 20.16
N PRO A 164 26.02 4.96 21.28
CA PRO A 164 26.23 5.66 22.54
C PRO A 164 27.72 5.62 22.91
N ALA A 165 28.26 6.75 23.35
CA ALA A 165 29.66 6.82 23.78
C ALA A 165 29.81 6.16 25.15
N SER A 166 30.61 5.09 25.23
CA SER A 166 31.08 4.55 26.51
C SER A 166 32.15 5.50 27.09
N PRO A 167 32.16 5.79 28.40
CA PRO A 167 33.10 6.74 29.02
C PRO A 167 34.60 6.41 28.81
N ASN A 168 34.92 5.16 28.46
CA ASN A 168 36.28 4.63 28.34
C ASN A 168 36.62 4.06 26.95
N GLU A 169 35.78 4.27 25.93
CA GLU A 169 36.08 3.83 24.55
C GLU A 169 36.25 5.03 23.63
N ALA A 170 37.08 4.85 22.59
CA ALA A 170 37.20 5.83 21.51
C ALA A 170 35.81 6.16 20.95
N ALA A 171 35.60 7.44 20.60
CA ALA A 171 34.33 7.92 20.05
C ALA A 171 33.84 6.98 18.94
N ALA A 172 32.69 6.34 19.17
CA ALA A 172 32.18 5.33 18.25
C ALA A 172 31.92 5.95 16.87
N VAL A 173 32.48 5.32 15.83
CA VAL A 173 32.37 5.81 14.45
C VAL A 173 30.90 5.82 14.03
N PRO A 174 30.35 6.95 13.55
CA PRO A 174 28.99 6.99 13.03
C PRO A 174 28.85 6.03 11.86
N VAL A 175 27.86 5.15 11.91
CA VAL A 175 27.57 4.19 10.85
C VAL A 175 26.34 4.67 10.09
N ILE A 176 26.36 4.57 8.76
CA ILE A 176 25.16 4.84 7.97
C ILE A 176 24.40 3.55 7.79
N VAL A 177 23.17 3.54 8.30
CA VAL A 177 22.26 2.40 8.24
C VAL A 177 21.24 2.68 7.16
N LEU A 178 21.23 1.84 6.13
CA LEU A 178 20.17 1.79 5.14
C LEU A 178 19.10 0.81 5.60
N GLU A 179 17.97 1.30 6.08
CA GLU A 179 16.80 0.47 6.31
C GLU A 179 16.03 0.28 5.00
N ILE A 180 15.75 -0.98 4.66
CA ILE A 180 14.91 -1.35 3.51
C ILE A 180 13.64 -1.95 4.07
N SER A 181 12.50 -1.29 3.81
CA SER A 181 11.20 -1.83 4.17
C SER A 181 10.32 -1.95 2.94
N ILE A 182 9.61 -3.07 2.84
CA ILE A 182 8.39 -3.11 2.05
C ILE A 182 7.37 -2.34 2.89
N GLU A 183 6.97 -1.14 2.45
CA GLU A 183 5.93 -0.45 3.17
C GLU A 183 4.64 -1.25 3.02
N GLN A 184 4.11 -1.72 4.15
CA GLN A 184 2.82 -2.38 4.18
C GLN A 184 1.73 -1.51 3.57
N ARG A 185 1.93 -0.17 3.54
CA ARG A 185 1.11 0.77 2.76
C ARG A 185 1.37 0.59 1.27
N ILE A 186 0.68 -0.37 0.67
CA ILE A 186 0.75 -0.60 -0.76
C ILE A 186 0.21 0.64 -1.48
N SER A 187 1.08 1.34 -2.22
CA SER A 187 0.70 2.33 -3.24
C SER A 187 0.91 1.71 -4.61
N ALA A 188 0.08 0.73 -4.98
CA ALA A 188 0.26 0.05 -6.26
C ALA A 188 -0.55 0.78 -7.33
N SER A 189 0.10 1.58 -8.19
CA SER A 189 -0.50 1.81 -9.51
C SER A 189 -0.17 0.62 -10.37
N VAL A 190 -1.23 0.00 -10.86
CA VAL A 190 -1.19 -1.24 -11.60
C VAL A 190 -1.91 -0.99 -12.92
N THR A 191 -1.29 -1.35 -14.03
CA THR A 191 -1.89 -1.20 -15.34
C THR A 191 -2.24 -2.58 -15.87
N GLU A 192 -3.28 -2.66 -16.69
CA GLU A 192 -3.53 -3.86 -17.49
C GLU A 192 -2.29 -4.21 -18.33
N GLN A 193 -1.90 -5.48 -18.33
CA GLN A 193 -0.81 -5.95 -19.17
C GLN A 193 -1.21 -5.91 -20.65
N ALA A 194 -0.30 -5.45 -21.51
CA ALA A 194 -0.59 -5.36 -22.94
C ALA A 194 -0.92 -6.75 -23.53
N GLY A 195 -2.00 -6.83 -24.31
CA GLY A 195 -2.39 -8.03 -25.06
C GLY A 195 -3.08 -9.13 -24.24
N VAL A 196 -3.22 -9.00 -22.91
CA VAL A 196 -3.81 -10.08 -22.09
C VAL A 196 -5.34 -10.02 -22.03
N ARG A 197 -5.94 -8.87 -22.32
CA ARG A 197 -7.38 -8.60 -22.10
C ARG A 197 -8.29 -9.72 -22.60
N THR A 198 -8.15 -10.08 -23.88
CA THR A 198 -9.00 -11.08 -24.52
C THR A 198 -8.92 -12.44 -23.82
N SER A 199 -7.73 -12.81 -23.33
CA SER A 199 -7.51 -14.10 -22.66
C SER A 199 -8.10 -14.17 -21.25
N VAL A 200 -8.34 -13.03 -20.59
CA VAL A 200 -8.81 -12.97 -19.20
C VAL A 200 -10.22 -12.43 -19.05
N LEU A 201 -10.83 -11.88 -20.11
CA LEU A 201 -12.11 -11.19 -20.03
C LEU A 201 -13.23 -12.08 -19.47
N ASP A 202 -13.28 -13.35 -19.89
CA ASP A 202 -14.31 -14.28 -19.41
C ASP A 202 -14.07 -14.72 -17.96
N ASP A 203 -12.82 -14.85 -17.54
CA ASP A 203 -12.45 -15.05 -16.13
C ASP A 203 -12.90 -13.84 -15.29
N VAL A 204 -12.65 -12.60 -15.76
CA VAL A 204 -13.11 -11.38 -15.07
C VAL A 204 -14.64 -11.35 -14.98
N ARG A 205 -15.34 -11.72 -16.06
CA ARG A 205 -16.82 -11.83 -16.04
C ARG A 205 -17.30 -12.86 -15.03
N GLU A 206 -16.64 -14.01 -14.93
CA GLU A 206 -16.95 -15.01 -13.92
C GLU A 206 -16.83 -14.45 -12.52
N VAL A 207 -15.72 -13.78 -12.21
CA VAL A 207 -15.54 -13.12 -10.91
C VAL A 207 -16.67 -12.15 -10.65
N VAL A 208 -16.99 -11.26 -11.59
CA VAL A 208 -18.11 -10.31 -11.43
C VAL A 208 -19.42 -11.05 -11.11
N ARG A 209 -19.75 -12.14 -11.80
CA ARG A 209 -20.95 -12.94 -11.50
C ARG A 209 -20.95 -13.46 -10.06
N THR A 210 -19.82 -13.95 -9.56
CA THR A 210 -19.73 -14.48 -8.18
C THR A 210 -19.97 -13.42 -7.10
N HIS A 211 -19.83 -12.13 -7.45
CA HIS A 211 -20.13 -11.01 -6.55
C HIS A 211 -21.62 -10.65 -6.52
N TYR A 212 -22.41 -11.05 -7.52
CA TYR A 212 -23.87 -10.87 -7.51
C TYR A 212 -24.63 -12.12 -7.05
N VAL A 213 -24.08 -13.31 -7.27
CA VAL A 213 -24.72 -14.58 -6.90
C VAL A 213 -23.68 -15.60 -6.46
N LEU A 214 -24.03 -16.44 -5.48
CA LEU A 214 -23.21 -17.58 -5.09
C LEU A 214 -23.15 -18.61 -6.24
N PRO A 215 -21.98 -19.19 -6.56
CA PRO A 215 -21.86 -20.23 -7.59
C PRO A 215 -22.82 -21.40 -7.37
N GLU A 216 -23.02 -21.82 -6.12
CA GLU A 216 -23.91 -22.93 -5.75
C GLU A 216 -25.38 -22.58 -6.05
N ILE A 217 -25.80 -21.35 -5.75
CA ILE A 217 -27.14 -20.86 -6.07
C ILE A 217 -27.32 -20.76 -7.59
N ALA A 218 -26.30 -20.28 -8.31
CA ALA A 218 -26.35 -20.21 -9.77
C ALA A 218 -26.47 -21.61 -10.39
N ALA A 219 -25.69 -22.57 -9.92
CA ALA A 219 -25.75 -23.97 -10.36
C ALA A 219 -27.12 -24.59 -10.09
N GLN A 220 -27.67 -24.40 -8.88
CA GLN A 220 -29.00 -24.89 -8.54
C GLN A 220 -30.08 -24.29 -9.44
N ARG A 221 -30.04 -22.98 -9.71
CA ARG A 221 -30.98 -22.34 -10.64
C ARG A 221 -30.88 -22.88 -12.06
N VAL A 222 -29.67 -23.20 -12.52
CA VAL A 222 -29.48 -23.83 -13.83
C VAL A 222 -30.12 -25.21 -13.87
N ALA A 223 -29.98 -26.01 -12.80
CA ALA A 223 -30.63 -27.31 -12.70
C ALA A 223 -32.16 -27.18 -12.68
N ASP A 224 -32.70 -26.20 -11.94
CA ASP A 224 -34.15 -26.06 -11.74
C ASP A 224 -34.87 -25.39 -12.92
N LEU A 225 -34.24 -24.37 -13.53
CA LEU A 225 -34.89 -23.46 -14.50
C LEU A 225 -34.23 -23.47 -15.88
N GLY A 226 -33.06 -24.11 -16.01
CA GLY A 226 -32.21 -24.02 -17.19
C GLY A 226 -31.38 -22.74 -17.28
N ALA A 227 -30.38 -22.76 -18.16
CA ALA A 227 -29.45 -21.65 -18.35
C ALA A 227 -30.14 -20.34 -18.83
N PRO A 228 -31.10 -20.34 -19.79
CA PRO A 228 -31.71 -19.10 -20.27
C PRO A 228 -32.51 -18.34 -19.19
N ALA A 229 -33.27 -19.07 -18.36
CA ALA A 229 -34.05 -18.47 -17.27
C ALA A 229 -33.12 -17.96 -16.16
N THR A 230 -32.09 -18.72 -15.80
CA THR A 230 -31.07 -18.29 -14.83
C THR A 230 -30.35 -17.01 -15.29
N ALA A 231 -30.00 -16.93 -16.57
CA ALA A 231 -29.41 -15.73 -17.15
C ALA A 231 -30.39 -14.52 -17.12
N LYS A 232 -31.69 -14.75 -17.27
CA LYS A 232 -32.70 -13.68 -17.11
C LYS A 232 -32.74 -13.16 -15.67
N ILE A 233 -32.72 -14.05 -14.68
CA ILE A 233 -32.68 -13.69 -13.26
C ILE A 233 -31.41 -12.91 -12.93
N LEU A 234 -30.24 -13.36 -13.41
CA LEU A 234 -28.98 -12.66 -13.19
C LEU A 234 -29.01 -11.24 -13.79
N ARG A 235 -29.56 -11.08 -15.00
CA ARG A 235 -29.73 -9.76 -15.64
C ARG A 235 -30.62 -8.81 -14.85
N GLU A 236 -31.51 -9.30 -13.99
CA GLU A 236 -32.28 -8.44 -13.08
C GLU A 236 -31.44 -7.90 -11.92
N LEU A 237 -30.44 -8.67 -11.46
CA LEU A 237 -29.51 -8.26 -10.40
C LEU A 237 -28.47 -7.25 -10.92
N LEU A 238 -28.05 -7.37 -12.19
CA LEU A 238 -26.99 -6.54 -12.76
C LEU A 238 -27.39 -5.06 -12.92
N PRO A 239 -26.44 -4.12 -12.77
CA PRO A 239 -26.67 -2.70 -12.97
C PRO A 239 -26.96 -2.35 -14.44
N LYS A 240 -27.91 -1.43 -14.65
CA LYS A 240 -28.30 -0.94 -16.00
C LYS A 240 -27.54 0.31 -16.43
N THR A 241 -27.22 1.19 -15.50
CA THR A 241 -26.60 2.48 -15.82
C THR A 241 -25.08 2.35 -15.93
N LYS A 242 -24.46 3.20 -16.76
CA LYS A 242 -23.00 3.24 -16.91
C LYS A 242 -22.30 3.50 -15.57
N ALA A 243 -22.83 4.43 -14.77
CA ALA A 243 -22.29 4.78 -13.47
C ALA A 243 -22.36 3.61 -12.48
N ALA A 244 -23.49 2.90 -12.40
CA ALA A 244 -23.64 1.76 -11.49
C ALA A 244 -22.75 0.58 -11.91
N ARG A 245 -22.62 0.29 -13.22
CA ARG A 245 -21.68 -0.72 -13.74
C ARG A 245 -20.24 -0.41 -13.35
N SER A 246 -19.84 0.86 -13.54
CA SER A 246 -18.50 1.34 -13.20
C SER A 246 -18.22 1.21 -11.71
N GLY A 247 -19.17 1.62 -10.86
CA GLY A 247 -19.07 1.55 -9.40
C GLY A 247 -19.01 0.12 -8.89
N ASP A 248 -19.97 -0.72 -9.30
CA ASP A 248 -20.03 -2.12 -8.87
C ASP A 248 -18.74 -2.87 -9.29
N PHE A 249 -18.22 -2.67 -10.51
CA PHE A 249 -16.96 -3.31 -10.91
C PHE A 249 -15.74 -2.80 -10.13
N GLY A 250 -15.72 -1.50 -9.80
CA GLY A 250 -14.68 -0.95 -8.92
C GLY A 250 -14.68 -1.63 -7.55
N GLU A 251 -15.86 -1.94 -7.00
CA GLU A 251 -15.98 -2.66 -5.73
C GLU A 251 -15.57 -4.13 -5.85
N VAL A 252 -15.95 -4.81 -6.94
CA VAL A 252 -15.52 -6.19 -7.23
C VAL A 252 -14.00 -6.27 -7.22
N LEU A 253 -13.31 -5.44 -8.00
CA LEU A 253 -11.85 -5.44 -8.05
C LEU A 253 -11.22 -5.06 -6.71
N ALA A 254 -11.78 -4.06 -6.01
CA ALA A 254 -11.26 -3.67 -4.71
C ALA A 254 -11.34 -4.83 -3.70
N THR A 255 -12.44 -5.57 -3.70
CA THR A 255 -12.60 -6.77 -2.87
C THR A 255 -11.55 -7.82 -3.23
N GLU A 256 -11.38 -8.14 -4.53
CA GLU A 256 -10.37 -9.10 -4.97
C GLU A 256 -8.94 -8.66 -4.57
N VAL A 257 -8.60 -7.38 -4.68
CA VAL A 257 -7.30 -6.85 -4.24
C VAL A 257 -7.13 -6.92 -2.72
N ALA A 258 -8.18 -6.64 -1.95
CA ALA A 258 -8.13 -6.77 -0.50
C ALA A 258 -7.80 -8.21 -0.07
N GLU A 259 -8.38 -9.20 -0.77
CA GLU A 259 -8.14 -10.62 -0.49
C GLU A 259 -6.80 -11.14 -1.02
N GLN A 260 -6.43 -10.72 -2.23
CA GLN A 260 -5.26 -11.23 -2.97
C GLN A 260 -3.98 -10.44 -2.75
N THR A 261 -4.04 -9.26 -2.13
CA THR A 261 -2.83 -8.43 -1.97
C THR A 261 -2.67 -7.99 -0.53
N LEU A 262 -3.76 -7.63 0.14
CA LEU A 262 -3.73 -7.13 1.51
C LEU A 262 -3.90 -8.23 2.58
N GLY A 263 -4.18 -9.47 2.16
CA GLY A 263 -4.31 -10.61 3.07
C GLY A 263 -5.48 -10.51 4.05
N PHE A 264 -6.51 -9.74 3.69
CA PHE A 264 -7.80 -9.75 4.38
C PHE A 264 -8.75 -10.77 3.75
N THR A 265 -9.84 -11.08 4.42
CA THR A 265 -10.97 -11.81 3.85
C THR A 265 -12.18 -10.90 3.90
N VAL A 266 -12.97 -10.83 2.83
CA VAL A 266 -14.22 -10.07 2.80
C VAL A 266 -15.36 -11.08 2.91
N PRO A 267 -15.85 -11.37 4.13
CA PRO A 267 -16.75 -12.50 4.40
C PRO A 267 -18.10 -12.38 3.68
N VAL A 268 -18.55 -11.14 3.43
CA VAL A 268 -19.83 -10.86 2.80
C VAL A 268 -19.62 -9.90 1.64
N ARG A 269 -19.89 -10.36 0.43
CA ARG A 269 -19.92 -9.54 -0.79
C ARG A 269 -21.26 -8.81 -0.86
N ARG A 270 -21.28 -7.51 -0.55
CA ARG A 270 -22.52 -6.74 -0.38
C ARG A 270 -23.36 -6.63 -1.66
N LEU A 271 -22.75 -6.74 -2.85
CA LEU A 271 -23.46 -6.76 -4.13
C LEU A 271 -24.49 -7.92 -4.24
N ARG A 272 -24.29 -9.02 -3.50
CA ARG A 272 -25.27 -10.13 -3.41
C ARG A 272 -26.56 -9.77 -2.67
N TRP A 273 -26.53 -8.68 -1.88
CA TRP A 273 -27.56 -8.30 -0.93
C TRP A 273 -28.15 -6.92 -1.23
N LYS A 274 -28.10 -6.48 -2.48
CA LYS A 274 -28.62 -5.18 -2.91
C LYS A 274 -30.16 -5.21 -2.89
N ASP A 275 -30.79 -4.37 -2.07
CA ASP A 275 -32.26 -4.28 -1.94
C ASP A 275 -32.97 -3.96 -3.28
N GLY A 276 -32.26 -3.27 -4.18
CA GLY A 276 -32.69 -3.06 -5.56
C GLY A 276 -31.48 -2.74 -6.45
N ARG A 277 -31.52 -3.13 -7.73
CA ARG A 277 -30.39 -3.04 -8.67
C ARG A 277 -29.70 -1.67 -8.77
N ASN A 278 -30.43 -0.57 -8.48
CA ASN A 278 -29.94 0.80 -8.51
C ASN A 278 -29.91 1.49 -7.13
N MET A 279 -30.25 0.79 -6.03
CA MET A 279 -30.20 1.37 -4.69
C MET A 279 -28.76 1.46 -4.18
N ALA A 280 -28.46 2.51 -3.42
CA ALA A 280 -27.19 2.66 -2.75
C ALA A 280 -27.07 1.64 -1.62
N LEU A 281 -25.96 0.91 -1.59
CA LEU A 281 -25.64 0.00 -0.50
C LEU A 281 -25.26 0.83 0.74
N ARG A 282 -25.88 0.52 1.88
CA ARG A 282 -25.60 1.19 3.15
C ARG A 282 -24.31 0.63 3.77
N GLY A 283 -23.51 1.50 4.36
CA GLY A 283 -22.27 1.12 5.04
C GLY A 283 -21.02 1.37 4.18
N ASP A 284 -19.91 0.79 4.62
CA ASP A 284 -18.62 0.90 3.93
C ASP A 284 -18.62 0.05 2.64
N ASP A 285 -17.85 0.45 1.62
CA ASP A 285 -17.75 -0.32 0.38
C ASP A 285 -17.16 -1.71 0.62
N ILE A 286 -16.18 -1.81 1.53
CA ILE A 286 -15.51 -3.05 1.87
C ILE A 286 -15.28 -3.08 3.38
N VAL A 287 -15.62 -4.20 4.00
CA VAL A 287 -15.18 -4.53 5.36
C VAL A 287 -14.47 -5.87 5.32
N GLY A 288 -13.15 -5.82 5.49
CA GLY A 288 -12.31 -7.00 5.53
C GLY A 288 -11.98 -7.43 6.95
N VAL A 289 -11.73 -8.71 7.16
CA VAL A 289 -11.30 -9.29 8.43
C VAL A 289 -9.97 -10.00 8.24
N ARG A 290 -9.15 -10.01 9.29
CA ARG A 290 -7.94 -10.83 9.34
C ARG A 290 -8.00 -11.66 10.62
N VAL A 291 -7.87 -12.97 10.46
CA VAL A 291 -7.80 -13.92 11.57
C VAL A 291 -6.44 -14.60 11.61
N ASP A 292 -5.97 -14.95 12.80
CA ASP A 292 -4.76 -15.74 12.98
C ASP A 292 -5.03 -17.24 12.72
N LYS A 293 -4.00 -18.07 12.93
CA LYS A 293 -4.10 -19.54 12.72
C LYS A 293 -5.10 -20.22 13.66
N SER A 294 -5.45 -19.60 14.78
CA SER A 294 -6.45 -20.10 15.73
C SER A 294 -7.88 -19.65 15.39
N GLY A 295 -8.05 -18.83 14.35
CA GLY A 295 -9.35 -18.24 14.00
C GLY A 295 -9.70 -17.00 14.83
N LYS A 296 -8.77 -16.47 15.62
CA LYS A 296 -8.96 -15.23 16.39
C LYS A 296 -8.84 -14.03 15.48
N LEU A 297 -9.78 -13.08 15.61
CA LEU A 297 -9.77 -11.79 14.92
C LEU A 297 -8.59 -10.94 15.40
N ILE A 298 -7.73 -10.58 14.46
CA ILE A 298 -6.50 -9.79 14.69
C ILE A 298 -6.40 -8.54 13.80
N GLY A 299 -7.36 -8.34 12.89
CA GLY A 299 -7.43 -7.12 12.10
C GLY A 299 -8.77 -6.87 11.44
N LEU A 300 -9.07 -5.60 11.22
CA LEU A 300 -10.19 -5.13 10.40
C LEU A 300 -9.68 -4.20 9.30
N LEU A 301 -10.30 -4.29 8.13
CA LEU A 301 -10.09 -3.40 7.00
C LEU A 301 -11.35 -2.58 6.75
N LYS A 302 -11.23 -1.26 6.71
CA LYS A 302 -12.25 -0.35 6.17
C LYS A 302 -11.84 0.07 4.77
N GLY A 303 -12.59 -0.32 3.74
CA GLY A 303 -12.27 0.00 2.36
C GLY A 303 -13.29 0.94 1.72
N GLU A 304 -12.78 1.80 0.84
CA GLU A 304 -13.54 2.71 -0.01
C GLU A 304 -13.10 2.49 -1.47
N SER A 305 -14.05 2.33 -2.38
CA SER A 305 -13.77 2.14 -3.81
C SER A 305 -14.25 3.32 -4.64
N LYS A 306 -13.45 3.71 -5.63
CA LYS A 306 -13.76 4.76 -6.59
C LYS A 306 -13.43 4.28 -8.00
N SER A 307 -14.35 4.52 -8.94
CA SER A 307 -14.20 4.10 -10.33
C SER A 307 -14.64 5.23 -11.25
N TYR A 308 -13.67 5.84 -11.95
CA TYR A 308 -13.87 7.04 -12.76
C TYR A 308 -12.92 7.03 -13.97
N ALA A 309 -13.45 7.27 -15.16
CA ALA A 309 -12.63 7.41 -16.37
C ALA A 309 -11.48 8.42 -16.18
N ARG A 310 -11.75 9.52 -15.47
CA ARG A 310 -10.73 10.47 -15.01
C ARG A 310 -10.85 10.72 -13.51
N LEU A 311 -9.90 10.21 -12.74
CA LEU A 311 -9.81 10.45 -11.31
C LEU A 311 -9.31 11.87 -11.02
N THR A 312 -9.78 12.48 -9.93
CA THR A 312 -9.38 13.83 -9.51
C THR A 312 -9.07 13.88 -8.03
N ASP A 313 -8.35 14.93 -7.58
CA ASP A 313 -8.05 15.17 -6.17
C ASP A 313 -9.33 15.21 -5.32
N THR A 314 -10.37 15.92 -5.78
CA THR A 314 -11.65 16.02 -5.07
C THR A 314 -12.32 14.66 -4.85
N VAL A 315 -12.20 13.72 -5.80
CA VAL A 315 -12.72 12.36 -5.64
C VAL A 315 -11.95 11.61 -4.55
N ILE A 316 -10.62 11.75 -4.54
CA ILE A 316 -9.74 11.13 -3.55
C ILE A 316 -9.92 11.73 -2.15
N GLU A 317 -10.13 13.05 -2.05
CA GLU A 317 -10.43 13.74 -0.80
C GLU A 317 -11.74 13.23 -0.18
N LYS A 318 -12.81 13.15 -0.98
CA LYS A 318 -14.09 12.58 -0.51
C LYS A 318 -13.96 11.13 -0.05
N ALA A 319 -13.17 10.33 -0.78
CA ALA A 319 -12.87 8.97 -0.36
C ALA A 319 -12.06 8.94 0.95
N ALA A 320 -11.11 9.85 1.12
CA ALA A 320 -10.34 9.99 2.36
C ALA A 320 -11.22 10.36 3.56
N GLU A 321 -12.15 11.29 3.38
CA GLU A 321 -13.14 11.69 4.37
C GLU A 321 -14.05 10.52 4.75
N ALA A 322 -14.51 9.74 3.76
CA ALA A 322 -15.28 8.52 3.98
C ALA A 322 -14.53 7.51 4.85
N LEU A 323 -13.25 7.27 4.54
CA LEU A 323 -12.39 6.42 5.35
C LEU A 323 -12.22 6.96 6.77
N ASP A 324 -12.06 8.26 6.95
CA ASP A 324 -11.83 8.91 8.25
C ASP A 324 -13.06 9.00 9.16
N ARG A 325 -14.27 8.87 8.60
CA ARG A 325 -15.52 8.76 9.39
C ARG A 325 -15.42 7.63 10.42
N ASP A 326 -16.21 7.74 11.48
CA ASP A 326 -16.25 6.80 12.60
C ASP A 326 -14.88 6.58 13.27
N ARG A 327 -14.07 7.64 13.30
CA ARG A 327 -12.68 7.62 13.78
C ARG A 327 -11.85 6.57 13.04
N GLY A 328 -12.05 6.46 11.73
CA GLY A 328 -11.32 5.57 10.84
C GLY A 328 -11.65 4.09 10.95
N ARG A 329 -12.73 3.74 11.66
CA ARG A 329 -13.19 2.36 11.85
C ARG A 329 -14.33 2.05 10.90
N PRO A 330 -14.57 0.77 10.59
CA PRO A 330 -15.79 0.36 9.91
C PRO A 330 -17.03 0.84 10.66
N GLY A 331 -18.09 1.16 9.92
CA GLY A 331 -19.38 1.49 10.50
C GLY A 331 -19.92 0.32 11.32
N ARG A 332 -20.39 0.57 12.54
CA ARG A 332 -20.93 -0.48 13.43
C ARG A 332 -22.03 -1.30 12.76
N HIS A 333 -22.94 -0.63 12.05
CA HIS A 333 -24.02 -1.29 11.31
C HIS A 333 -23.51 -2.18 10.17
N ALA A 334 -22.43 -1.80 9.49
CA ALA A 334 -21.84 -2.62 8.44
C ALA A 334 -21.24 -3.91 9.01
N VAL A 335 -20.54 -3.81 10.15
CA VAL A 335 -19.98 -4.98 10.85
C VAL A 335 -21.08 -5.90 11.39
N LEU A 336 -22.13 -5.34 12.00
CA LEU A 336 -23.26 -6.13 12.49
C LEU A 336 -24.02 -6.83 11.35
N PHE A 337 -24.21 -6.14 10.22
CA PHE A 337 -24.79 -6.77 9.02
C PHE A 337 -23.98 -8.01 8.60
N ILE A 338 -22.65 -7.90 8.57
CA ILE A 338 -21.77 -9.02 8.26
C ILE A 338 -21.92 -10.16 9.27
N ALA A 339 -21.92 -9.85 10.57
CA ALA A 339 -22.10 -10.85 11.61
C ALA A 339 -23.45 -11.58 11.45
N THR A 340 -24.54 -10.85 11.17
CA THR A 340 -25.85 -11.47 10.90
C THR A 340 -25.79 -12.40 9.69
N ARG A 341 -25.21 -11.96 8.56
CA ARG A 341 -25.09 -12.81 7.36
C ARG A 341 -24.25 -14.07 7.62
N LEU A 342 -23.19 -13.95 8.41
CA LEU A 342 -22.35 -15.09 8.80
C LEU A 342 -23.12 -16.10 9.68
N ARG A 343 -23.95 -15.64 10.61
CA ARG A 343 -24.80 -16.54 11.42
C ARG A 343 -25.80 -17.33 10.57
N GLU A 344 -26.34 -16.70 9.53
CA GLU A 344 -27.31 -17.33 8.64
C GLU A 344 -26.73 -18.42 7.74
N THR A 345 -25.40 -18.52 7.60
CA THR A 345 -24.79 -19.59 6.80
C THR A 345 -24.90 -20.98 7.46
N GLY A 346 -25.13 -21.01 8.77
CA GLY A 346 -25.20 -22.24 9.56
C GLY A 346 -23.85 -22.96 9.75
N LYS A 347 -22.72 -22.32 9.38
CA LYS A 347 -21.38 -22.92 9.53
C LYS A 347 -20.76 -22.50 10.86
N ASP A 348 -20.19 -23.45 11.60
CA ASP A 348 -19.60 -23.19 12.92
C ASP A 348 -18.50 -22.13 12.91
N ALA A 349 -17.62 -22.18 11.90
CA ALA A 349 -16.55 -21.19 11.74
C ALA A 349 -17.08 -19.77 11.49
N ASP A 350 -18.16 -19.63 10.72
CA ASP A 350 -18.80 -18.35 10.45
C ASP A 350 -19.51 -17.81 11.70
N ALA A 351 -20.14 -18.69 12.48
CA ALA A 351 -20.75 -18.34 13.75
C ALA A 351 -19.72 -17.86 14.79
N ALA A 352 -18.54 -18.50 14.84
CA ALA A 352 -17.44 -18.07 15.70
C ALA A 352 -16.88 -16.69 15.29
N LEU A 353 -16.71 -16.44 13.99
CA LEU A 353 -16.30 -15.13 13.50
C LEU A 353 -17.37 -14.06 13.77
N ALA A 354 -18.65 -14.37 13.57
CA ALA A 354 -19.76 -13.47 13.86
C ALA A 354 -19.77 -13.02 15.33
N ALA A 355 -19.59 -13.96 16.26
CA ALA A 355 -19.51 -13.65 17.69
C ALA A 355 -18.33 -12.70 18.01
N GLN A 356 -17.17 -12.91 17.38
CA GLN A 356 -16.02 -12.01 17.55
C GLN A 356 -16.28 -10.61 16.98
N LEU A 357 -16.97 -10.51 15.84
CA LEU A 357 -17.36 -9.22 15.24
C LEU A 357 -18.37 -8.46 16.10
N GLU A 358 -19.36 -9.14 16.68
CA GLU A 358 -20.31 -8.55 17.63
C GLU A 358 -19.61 -8.05 18.89
N ALA A 359 -18.74 -8.87 19.48
CA ALA A 359 -17.92 -8.49 20.62
C ALA A 359 -17.03 -7.27 20.31
N ALA A 360 -16.45 -7.22 19.11
CA ALA A 360 -15.67 -6.08 18.63
C ALA A 360 -16.50 -4.79 18.55
N VAL A 361 -17.75 -4.86 18.09
CA VAL A 361 -18.67 -3.71 18.06
C VAL A 361 -18.98 -3.22 19.47
N VAL A 362 -19.26 -4.13 20.41
CA VAL A 362 -19.50 -3.81 21.84
C VAL A 362 -18.27 -3.16 22.46
N ALA A 363 -17.07 -3.71 22.20
CA ALA A 363 -15.80 -3.16 22.66
C ALA A 363 -15.37 -1.87 21.93
N GLY A 364 -16.17 -1.37 20.99
CA GLY A 364 -15.88 -0.15 20.24
C GLY A 364 -14.64 -0.25 19.34
N PHE A 365 -14.32 -1.46 18.87
CA PHE A 365 -13.14 -1.79 18.06
C PHE A 365 -11.82 -1.41 18.77
N SER A 366 -11.69 -1.76 20.05
CA SER A 366 -10.43 -1.64 20.78
C SER A 366 -9.35 -2.53 20.16
N SER A 367 -8.09 -2.15 20.30
CA SER A 367 -6.96 -2.95 19.80
C SER A 367 -6.89 -4.33 20.46
N SER A 368 -7.36 -4.49 21.69
CA SER A 368 -7.48 -5.79 22.35
C SER A 368 -8.53 -6.69 21.71
N ALA A 369 -9.60 -6.12 21.15
CA ALA A 369 -10.70 -6.87 20.55
C ALA A 369 -10.45 -7.22 19.08
N VAL A 370 -9.78 -6.34 18.32
CA VAL A 370 -9.63 -6.50 16.86
C VAL A 370 -8.20 -6.38 16.35
N GLY A 371 -7.22 -6.20 17.22
CA GLY A 371 -5.85 -5.90 16.81
C GLY A 371 -5.78 -4.56 16.07
N ALA A 372 -5.34 -4.60 14.80
CA ALA A 372 -5.17 -3.41 13.98
C ALA A 372 -6.44 -3.08 13.17
N VAL A 373 -6.77 -1.78 13.08
CA VAL A 373 -7.74 -1.28 12.11
C VAL A 373 -6.99 -0.56 11.01
N GLU A 374 -7.08 -1.10 9.80
CA GLU A 374 -6.42 -0.61 8.61
C GLU A 374 -7.45 -0.02 7.64
N GLN A 375 -7.05 0.97 6.85
CA GLN A 375 -7.88 1.59 5.84
C GLN A 375 -7.39 1.23 4.44
N PHE A 376 -8.29 1.19 3.47
CA PHE A 376 -7.95 0.87 2.08
C PHE A 376 -8.71 1.75 1.11
N LEU A 377 -8.00 2.47 0.25
CA LEU A 377 -8.58 3.17 -0.89
C LEU A 377 -8.28 2.39 -2.16
N PHE A 378 -9.32 2.04 -2.91
CA PHE A 378 -9.17 1.49 -4.25
C PHE A 378 -9.63 2.51 -5.29
N ALA A 379 -8.85 2.67 -6.36
CA ALA A 379 -9.19 3.52 -7.47
C ALA A 379 -9.08 2.74 -8.80
N LEU A 380 -10.15 2.73 -9.60
CA LEU A 380 -10.12 2.29 -10.99
C LEU A 380 -10.26 3.50 -11.91
N THR A 381 -9.35 3.71 -12.85
CA THR A 381 -9.36 4.91 -13.69
C THR A 381 -8.70 4.74 -15.06
N GLY A 382 -8.91 5.68 -15.98
CA GLY A 382 -8.24 5.71 -17.29
C GLY A 382 -6.91 6.45 -17.32
N ILE A 383 -6.64 7.28 -16.31
CA ILE A 383 -5.37 8.03 -16.19
C ILE A 383 -4.45 7.34 -15.18
N ASP A 384 -3.15 7.67 -15.17
CA ASP A 384 -2.25 7.16 -14.13
C ASP A 384 -2.63 7.76 -12.75
N PRO A 385 -3.05 6.95 -11.76
CA PRO A 385 -3.45 7.44 -10.45
C PRO A 385 -2.27 7.69 -9.50
N ASN A 386 -1.02 7.38 -9.88
CA ASN A 386 0.15 7.39 -8.99
C ASN A 386 0.32 8.66 -8.17
N SER A 387 0.31 9.83 -8.83
CA SER A 387 0.54 11.12 -8.15
C SER A 387 -0.55 11.43 -7.13
N LEU A 388 -1.81 11.14 -7.48
CA LEU A 388 -2.98 11.32 -6.62
C LEU A 388 -2.90 10.42 -5.39
N LEU A 389 -2.62 9.12 -5.59
CA LEU A 389 -2.55 8.14 -4.51
C LEU A 389 -1.34 8.37 -3.59
N SER A 390 -0.19 8.75 -4.15
CA SER A 390 1.01 9.09 -3.39
C SER A 390 0.79 10.31 -2.48
N SER A 391 0.13 11.33 -3.03
CA SER A 391 -0.24 12.54 -2.27
C SER A 391 -1.23 12.20 -1.15
N HIS A 392 -2.23 11.38 -1.45
CA HIS A 392 -3.20 10.88 -0.47
C HIS A 392 -2.54 10.11 0.68
N LEU A 393 -1.66 9.14 0.38
CA LEU A 393 -0.97 8.35 1.40
C LEU A 393 -0.04 9.22 2.25
N THR A 394 0.64 10.20 1.64
CA THR A 394 1.45 11.19 2.36
C THR A 394 0.59 11.98 3.36
N ALA A 395 -0.60 12.43 2.95
CA ALA A 395 -1.53 13.11 3.83
C ALA A 395 -2.05 12.18 4.96
N ALA A 396 -2.43 10.94 4.62
CA ALA A 396 -2.92 9.95 5.58
C ALA A 396 -1.86 9.57 6.63
N SER A 397 -0.58 9.51 6.25
CA SER A 397 0.52 9.15 7.15
C SER A 397 0.62 10.07 8.37
N LYS A 398 0.31 11.37 8.19
CA LYS A 398 0.29 12.38 9.26
C LYS A 398 -0.77 12.10 10.33
N LYS A 399 -1.85 11.40 9.97
CA LYS A 399 -2.97 11.05 10.86
C LYS A 399 -2.71 9.79 11.69
N LYS A 400 -1.53 9.14 11.56
CA LYS A 400 -1.17 7.87 12.23
C LYS A 400 -2.19 6.75 12.03
N ARG A 401 -2.89 6.75 10.88
CA ARG A 401 -3.81 5.67 10.47
C ARG A 401 -3.08 4.78 9.46
N PRO A 402 -2.99 3.46 9.66
CA PRO A 402 -2.51 2.55 8.62
C PRO A 402 -3.47 2.61 7.43
N ARG A 403 -2.97 2.97 6.25
CA ARG A 403 -3.78 3.13 5.05
C ARG A 403 -3.05 2.60 3.82
N HIS A 404 -3.78 1.81 3.03
CA HIS A 404 -3.38 1.27 1.74
C HIS A 404 -4.07 2.05 0.62
N ALA A 405 -3.44 2.14 -0.55
CA ALA A 405 -4.05 2.71 -1.74
C ALA A 405 -3.64 1.95 -3.01
N VAL A 406 -4.59 1.33 -3.71
CA VAL A 406 -4.31 0.64 -4.98
C VAL A 406 -5.08 1.32 -6.11
N GLY A 407 -4.36 1.64 -7.19
CA GLY A 407 -4.89 2.28 -8.37
C GLY A 407 -4.76 1.39 -9.59
N VAL A 408 -5.87 0.92 -10.16
CA VAL A 408 -5.90 0.18 -11.43
C VAL A 408 -6.13 1.16 -12.58
N GLN A 409 -5.20 1.20 -13.53
CA GLN A 409 -5.34 1.96 -14.77
C GLN A 409 -5.83 1.06 -15.92
N ILE A 410 -6.98 1.40 -16.49
CA ILE A 410 -7.50 0.85 -17.74
C ILE A 410 -7.74 2.04 -18.69
N ALA A 411 -6.83 2.25 -19.63
CA ALA A 411 -6.78 3.48 -20.44
C ALA A 411 -8.12 3.83 -21.13
N ASP A 412 -8.80 2.83 -21.69
CA ASP A 412 -10.13 2.91 -22.30
C ASP A 412 -11.25 2.53 -21.32
N HIS A 413 -11.16 3.00 -20.08
CA HIS A 413 -12.02 2.66 -18.94
C HIS A 413 -13.51 2.51 -19.30
N ALA A 414 -14.11 3.50 -19.97
CA ALA A 414 -15.53 3.49 -20.29
C ALA A 414 -15.90 2.37 -21.28
N ASP A 415 -15.05 2.12 -22.28
CA ASP A 415 -15.26 1.09 -23.29
C ASP A 415 -15.03 -0.30 -22.69
N PHE A 416 -14.03 -0.44 -21.80
CA PHE A 416 -13.82 -1.66 -21.05
C PHE A 416 -15.02 -2.03 -20.17
N ILE A 417 -15.58 -1.08 -19.40
CA ILE A 417 -16.79 -1.32 -18.60
C ILE A 417 -17.96 -1.75 -19.49
N LYS A 418 -18.12 -1.12 -20.66
CA LYS A 418 -19.16 -1.49 -21.64
C LYS A 418 -18.95 -2.91 -22.17
N LEU A 419 -17.72 -3.26 -22.54
CA LEU A 419 -17.33 -4.58 -23.03
C LEU A 419 -17.57 -5.67 -21.98
N LEU A 420 -17.17 -5.41 -20.74
CA LEU A 420 -17.30 -6.33 -19.62
C LEU A 420 -18.76 -6.71 -19.37
N PHE A 421 -19.60 -5.70 -19.07
CA PHE A 421 -21.02 -5.90 -18.77
C PHE A 421 -21.86 -6.23 -20.01
N GLY A 422 -21.36 -5.97 -21.21
CA GLY A 422 -22.03 -6.37 -22.45
C GLY A 422 -22.06 -7.89 -22.67
N GLY A 423 -21.17 -8.64 -22.02
CA GLY A 423 -21.14 -10.10 -22.07
C GLY A 423 -21.52 -10.79 -20.76
N LEU A 424 -22.23 -10.08 -19.87
CA LEU A 424 -22.76 -10.63 -18.62
C LEU A 424 -24.24 -11.03 -18.69
#